data_AF-A0A2M7RYL1-F1
#
_entry.id   AF-A0A2M7RYL1-F1
#
_cell.length_a   1.000
_cell.length_b   1.000
_cell.length_c   1.000
_cell.angle_alpha   90.00
_cell.angle_beta   90.00
_cell.angle_gamma   90.00
#
_symmetry.space_group_name_H-M   'P 1'
#
loop_
_entity.id
_entity.type
_entity.pdbx_description
1 polymer ?
#
loop_
_entity_poly.entity_id
_entity_poly.type
_entity_poly.pdbx_seq_one_letter_code
_entity_poly.pdbx_strand_id
1 'polypeptide(L)'
;MKKIYLSILIIFSCFSLFFVSPAQAAGLSGRIFLQVQDKGQAWYIYPVDAKRYYLGRPDDAFNIMRQLGLGISEKDFYASAIRPPQNILGRIILRVQDKGQAYYVDPLNGHLNYLGRPDDAFQVIRSLGEGITNSDLSKIIIGTLNITPANPTSPTVVLGPDENLVKFTWKYDGQSYYLNEIFSKNLYAQYSAMTRILTYQLDEAPANLRDSFYAMFLTPRSGDATLDRIMVDLNKIAQTDGITGDRLVEFMMAFVQYIPYDSSKLAGENIPNYIYETLYRNSGVCSDKSFLAVAILRKINYGAA
;
A
#
# COMPACT_ATOMS: atom_id res chain seq x y z
N MET A 1 15.77 -7.59 94.69
CA MET A 1 16.71 -7.12 93.65
C MET A 1 16.23 -7.65 92.31
N LYS A 2 15.52 -6.83 91.51
CA LYS A 2 14.94 -7.24 90.21
C LYS A 2 15.90 -6.86 89.08
N LYS A 3 16.30 -7.84 88.28
CA LYS A 3 17.12 -7.67 87.07
C LYS A 3 16.22 -7.19 85.93
N ILE A 4 16.57 -6.06 85.31
CA ILE A 4 15.94 -5.54 84.10
C ILE A 4 16.75 -6.08 82.91
N TYR A 5 16.10 -6.85 82.05
CA TYR A 5 16.70 -7.30 80.78
C TYR A 5 16.47 -6.23 79.71
N LEU A 6 17.57 -5.80 79.09
CA LEU A 6 17.62 -4.88 77.97
C LEU A 6 17.30 -5.66 76.68
N SER A 7 16.09 -5.48 76.14
CA SER A 7 15.70 -6.06 74.85
C SER A 7 16.16 -5.15 73.70
N ILE A 8 17.19 -5.60 72.97
CA ILE A 8 17.62 -5.01 71.69
C ILE A 8 16.59 -5.42 70.63
N LEU A 9 15.84 -4.46 70.11
CA LEU A 9 14.93 -4.65 68.98
C LEU A 9 15.74 -4.43 67.69
N ILE A 10 16.21 -5.53 67.08
CA ILE A 10 16.76 -5.52 65.72
C ILE A 10 15.59 -5.28 64.77
N ILE A 11 15.45 -4.04 64.29
CA ILE A 11 14.56 -3.72 63.17
C ILE A 11 15.21 -4.35 61.94
N PHE A 12 14.75 -5.55 61.60
CA PHE A 12 15.02 -6.21 60.33
C PHE A 12 14.36 -5.36 59.25
N SER A 13 15.10 -4.36 58.76
CA SER A 13 14.80 -3.66 57.51
C SER A 13 14.81 -4.73 56.43
N CYS A 14 13.63 -5.29 56.17
CA CYS A 14 13.33 -6.07 55.00
C CYS A 14 13.43 -5.11 53.81
N PHE A 15 14.67 -4.84 53.42
CA PHE A 15 15.01 -4.26 52.13
C PHE A 15 14.69 -5.36 51.15
N SER A 16 13.41 -5.44 50.80
CA SER A 16 12.90 -6.25 49.71
C SER A 16 13.65 -5.78 48.47
N LEU A 17 14.76 -6.44 48.17
CA LEU A 17 15.32 -6.46 46.84
C LEU A 17 14.25 -7.11 45.99
N PHE A 18 13.36 -6.26 45.46
CA PHE A 18 12.57 -6.58 44.28
C PHE A 18 13.58 -6.81 43.16
N PHE A 19 14.10 -8.04 43.08
CA PHE A 19 14.69 -8.55 41.87
C PHE A 19 13.55 -8.63 40.86
N VAL A 20 13.36 -7.53 40.13
CA VAL A 20 12.54 -7.52 38.92
C VAL A 20 13.15 -8.55 38.00
N SER A 21 12.45 -9.67 37.84
CA SER A 21 12.86 -10.74 36.95
C SER A 21 12.86 -10.20 35.51
N PRO A 22 13.74 -10.68 34.60
CA PRO A 22 13.73 -10.28 33.19
C PRO A 22 12.47 -10.75 32.41
N ALA A 23 11.47 -11.27 33.11
CA ALA A 23 10.22 -11.77 32.56
C ALA A 23 9.22 -10.67 32.14
N GLN A 24 9.51 -9.39 32.39
CA GLN A 24 8.61 -8.29 31.98
C GLN A 24 8.65 -8.01 30.46
N ALA A 25 9.61 -8.57 29.71
CA ALA A 25 9.68 -8.45 28.24
C ALA A 25 8.76 -9.44 27.51
N ALA A 26 8.34 -10.54 28.17
CA ALA A 26 7.55 -11.60 27.52
C ALA A 26 6.15 -11.13 27.10
N GLY A 27 5.61 -10.09 27.75
CA GLY A 27 4.30 -9.53 27.41
C GLY A 27 4.33 -8.44 26.35
N LEU A 28 5.49 -7.86 26.04
CA LEU A 28 5.59 -6.65 25.20
C LEU A 28 5.91 -6.98 23.74
N SER A 29 6.49 -8.14 23.48
CA SER A 29 6.86 -8.60 22.15
C SER A 29 5.66 -8.63 21.20
N GLY A 30 5.86 -8.06 20.01
CA GLY A 30 4.85 -8.01 18.98
C GLY A 30 3.80 -6.92 19.14
N ARG A 31 3.86 -6.08 20.20
CA ARG A 31 2.88 -5.01 20.44
C ARG A 31 3.34 -3.66 19.90
N ILE A 32 2.35 -2.78 19.72
CA ILE A 32 2.53 -1.36 19.43
C ILE A 32 2.33 -0.58 20.73
N PHE A 33 3.23 0.34 21.03
CA PHE A 33 3.18 1.19 22.21
C PHE A 33 3.19 2.67 21.85
N LEU A 34 2.48 3.46 22.64
CA LEU A 34 2.46 4.92 22.59
C LEU A 34 3.21 5.47 23.81
N GLN A 35 4.21 6.30 23.58
CA GLN A 35 4.98 6.94 24.64
C GLN A 35 4.16 8.08 25.27
N VAL A 36 3.60 7.84 26.46
CA VAL A 36 2.59 8.75 27.06
C VAL A 36 3.17 9.91 27.86
N GLN A 37 4.49 9.92 28.10
CA GLN A 37 5.19 10.95 28.88
C GLN A 37 6.04 11.88 28.01
N ASP A 38 5.72 11.95 26.71
CA ASP A 38 6.39 12.79 25.72
C ASP A 38 5.40 13.13 24.59
N LYS A 39 5.84 13.24 23.34
CA LYS A 39 5.03 13.64 22.17
C LYS A 39 4.08 12.56 21.64
N GLY A 40 3.82 11.48 22.39
CA GLY A 40 2.94 10.40 21.93
C GLY A 40 3.57 9.53 20.84
N GLN A 41 4.91 9.44 20.80
CA GLN A 41 5.63 8.63 19.83
C GLN A 41 5.14 7.18 19.82
N ALA A 42 4.92 6.63 18.63
CA ALA A 42 4.60 5.22 18.45
C ALA A 42 5.87 4.36 18.33
N TRP A 43 5.84 3.18 18.94
CA TRP A 43 6.92 2.22 18.97
C TRP A 43 6.39 0.82 18.70
N TYR A 44 7.06 0.05 17.86
CA TYR A 44 6.74 -1.36 17.61
C TYR A 44 7.83 -2.25 18.18
N ILE A 45 7.48 -3.24 19.00
CA ILE A 45 8.45 -4.21 19.53
C ILE A 45 8.45 -5.44 18.65
N TYR A 46 9.50 -5.63 17.86
CA TYR A 46 9.55 -6.73 16.90
C TYR A 46 9.72 -8.07 17.63
N PRO A 47 8.84 -9.07 17.43
CA PRO A 47 8.83 -10.27 18.26
C PRO A 47 10.02 -11.22 18.00
N VAL A 48 10.83 -10.97 16.98
CA VAL A 48 11.97 -11.85 16.63
C VAL A 48 13.24 -11.49 17.39
N ASP A 49 13.48 -10.20 17.64
CA ASP A 49 14.67 -9.72 18.34
C ASP A 49 14.35 -8.97 19.63
N ALA A 50 13.06 -8.80 19.96
CA ALA A 50 12.54 -8.06 21.11
C ALA A 50 13.02 -6.61 21.20
N LYS A 51 13.44 -6.01 20.07
CA LYS A 51 13.86 -4.60 20.02
C LYS A 51 12.68 -3.69 19.67
N ARG A 52 12.72 -2.46 20.19
CA ARG A 52 11.76 -1.40 19.85
C ARG A 52 12.21 -0.67 18.58
N TYR A 53 11.28 -0.48 17.66
CA TYR A 53 11.47 0.25 16.42
C TYR A 53 10.52 1.44 16.41
N TYR A 54 11.02 2.60 16.00
CA TYR A 54 10.24 3.82 15.99
C TYR A 54 9.23 3.79 14.85
N LEU A 55 7.94 4.00 15.15
CA LEU A 55 6.82 3.90 14.21
C LEU A 55 6.16 5.27 13.94
N GLY A 56 6.73 6.35 14.48
CA GLY A 56 6.07 7.66 14.52
C GLY A 56 6.11 8.46 13.21
N ARG A 57 6.92 8.09 12.21
CA ARG A 57 6.93 8.75 10.88
C ARG A 57 6.62 7.73 9.77
N PRO A 58 5.99 8.17 8.67
CA PRO A 58 5.70 7.30 7.52
C PRO A 58 6.93 6.54 6.99
N ASP A 59 8.09 7.21 6.88
CA ASP A 59 9.31 6.57 6.39
C ASP A 59 9.84 5.49 7.33
N ASP A 60 9.74 5.68 8.65
CA ASP A 60 10.17 4.67 9.61
C ASP A 60 9.25 3.45 9.58
N ALA A 61 7.93 3.69 9.55
CA ALA A 61 6.93 2.63 9.43
C ALA A 61 7.13 1.84 8.13
N PHE A 62 7.38 2.53 7.02
CA PHE A 62 7.71 1.90 5.75
C PHE A 62 8.98 1.05 5.82
N ASN A 63 10.04 1.57 6.45
CA ASN A 63 11.29 0.83 6.63
C ASN A 63 11.10 -0.42 7.51
N ILE A 64 10.31 -0.32 8.58
CA ILE A 64 9.93 -1.45 9.44
C ILE A 64 9.21 -2.51 8.60
N MET A 65 8.17 -2.13 7.85
CA MET A 65 7.42 -3.08 7.01
C MET A 65 8.35 -3.77 6.00
N ARG A 66 9.25 -3.02 5.37
CA ARG A 66 10.17 -3.53 4.36
C ARG A 66 11.23 -4.48 4.90
N GLN A 67 11.84 -4.16 6.05
CA GLN A 67 12.96 -4.93 6.58
C GLN A 67 12.54 -6.03 7.56
N LEU A 68 11.45 -5.82 8.29
CA LEU A 68 10.98 -6.72 9.35
C LEU A 68 9.69 -7.47 8.97
N GLY A 69 9.03 -7.08 7.88
CA GLY A 69 7.82 -7.74 7.39
C GLY A 69 8.08 -9.16 6.92
N LEU A 70 7.19 -10.08 7.29
CA LEU A 70 7.23 -11.47 6.85
C LEU A 70 6.39 -11.63 5.58
N GLY A 71 7.04 -11.90 4.45
CA GLY A 71 6.34 -12.30 3.22
C GLY A 71 5.64 -13.65 3.37
N ILE A 72 4.35 -13.72 3.05
CA ILE A 72 3.56 -14.96 3.09
C ILE A 72 2.79 -15.18 1.78
N SER A 73 2.52 -16.45 1.46
CA SER A 73 1.69 -16.83 0.31
C SER A 73 0.21 -16.51 0.57
N GLU A 74 -0.60 -16.43 -0.49
CA GLU A 74 -2.05 -16.26 -0.35
C GLU A 74 -2.68 -17.41 0.44
N LYS A 75 -2.23 -18.64 0.22
CA LYS A 75 -2.67 -19.81 0.98
C LYS A 75 -2.44 -19.61 2.48
N ASP A 76 -1.25 -19.15 2.85
CA ASP A 76 -0.90 -18.93 4.26
C ASP A 76 -1.63 -17.72 4.84
N PHE A 77 -1.90 -16.68 4.04
CA PHE A 77 -2.70 -15.53 4.44
C PHE A 77 -4.14 -15.93 4.79
N TYR A 78 -4.83 -16.66 3.90
CA TYR A 78 -6.19 -17.12 4.17
C TYR A 78 -6.25 -18.12 5.33
N ALA A 79 -5.25 -18.99 5.48
CA ALA A 79 -5.15 -19.86 6.65
C ALA A 79 -4.98 -19.04 7.94
N SER A 80 -4.18 -17.98 7.90
CA SER A 80 -3.93 -17.10 9.04
C SER A 80 -5.16 -16.28 9.44
N ALA A 81 -6.03 -15.94 8.50
CA ALA A 81 -7.30 -15.27 8.79
C ALA A 81 -8.27 -16.15 9.61
N ILE A 82 -8.14 -17.47 9.51
CA ILE A 82 -8.94 -18.44 10.31
C ILE A 82 -8.26 -18.71 11.64
N ARG A 83 -6.96 -19.03 11.61
CA ARG A 83 -6.16 -19.35 12.78
C ARG A 83 -4.69 -19.01 12.51
N PRO A 84 -4.19 -17.86 12.99
CA PRO A 84 -2.81 -17.48 12.77
C PRO A 84 -1.87 -18.38 13.58
N PRO A 85 -0.77 -18.89 12.96
CA PRO A 85 0.24 -19.63 13.70
C PRO A 85 1.02 -18.73 14.67
N GLN A 86 1.53 -19.33 15.75
CA GLN A 86 2.20 -18.57 16.83
C GLN A 86 3.38 -17.73 16.36
N ASN A 87 4.08 -18.17 15.31
CA ASN A 87 5.25 -17.47 14.79
C ASN A 87 4.92 -16.17 14.04
N ILE A 88 3.65 -15.91 13.68
CA ILE A 88 3.23 -14.66 13.02
C ILE A 88 2.51 -13.70 13.95
N LEU A 89 2.14 -14.11 15.16
CA LEU A 89 1.51 -13.25 16.14
C LEU A 89 2.43 -12.07 16.48
N GLY A 90 1.86 -10.86 16.45
CA GLY A 90 2.58 -9.62 16.66
C GLY A 90 3.53 -9.23 15.53
N ARG A 91 3.53 -9.95 14.40
CA ARG A 91 4.33 -9.59 13.22
C ARG A 91 3.52 -8.74 12.25
N ILE A 92 4.26 -8.02 11.41
CA ILE A 92 3.75 -7.49 10.16
C ILE A 92 3.95 -8.57 9.09
N ILE A 93 2.88 -8.97 8.41
CA ILE A 93 2.89 -9.90 7.28
C ILE A 93 2.64 -9.14 5.98
N LEU A 94 3.30 -9.57 4.90
CA LEU A 94 3.19 -8.99 3.57
C LEU A 94 2.64 -10.04 2.60
N ARG A 95 1.54 -9.73 1.92
CA ARG A 95 0.96 -10.59 0.87
C ARG A 95 1.80 -10.46 -0.39
N VAL A 96 2.74 -11.38 -0.59
CA VAL A 96 3.72 -11.27 -1.70
C VAL A 96 3.11 -11.49 -3.08
N GLN A 97 1.92 -12.09 -3.12
CA GLN A 97 1.17 -12.41 -4.33
C GLN A 97 -0.02 -11.47 -4.57
N ASP A 98 -0.36 -10.59 -3.62
CA ASP A 98 -1.40 -9.56 -3.76
C ASP A 98 -0.83 -8.16 -3.43
N LYS A 99 -0.15 -7.57 -4.42
CA LYS A 99 0.33 -6.17 -4.41
C LYS A 99 1.19 -5.77 -3.19
N GLY A 100 1.75 -6.74 -2.44
CA GLY A 100 2.56 -6.48 -1.25
C GLY A 100 1.76 -5.90 -0.07
N GLN A 101 0.44 -6.11 -0.04
CA GLN A 101 -0.41 -5.60 1.04
C GLN A 101 0.10 -6.02 2.42
N ALA A 102 0.16 -5.06 3.35
CA ALA A 102 0.67 -5.27 4.69
C ALA A 102 -0.46 -5.42 5.70
N TYR A 103 -0.29 -6.36 6.64
CA TYR A 103 -1.18 -6.54 7.78
C TYR A 103 -0.37 -6.70 9.06
N TYR A 104 -0.80 -6.06 10.14
CA TYR A 104 -0.32 -6.34 11.49
C TYR A 104 -1.19 -7.42 12.13
N VAL A 105 -0.57 -8.53 12.54
CA VAL A 105 -1.26 -9.61 13.25
C VAL A 105 -1.26 -9.29 14.74
N ASP A 106 -2.42 -9.00 15.30
CA ASP A 106 -2.54 -8.69 16.72
C ASP A 106 -2.08 -9.88 17.59
N PRO A 107 -1.12 -9.69 18.53
CA PRO A 107 -0.57 -10.78 19.32
C PRO A 107 -1.54 -11.35 20.36
N LEU A 108 -2.61 -10.63 20.71
CA LEU A 108 -3.58 -11.04 21.72
C LEU A 108 -4.67 -11.94 21.15
N ASN A 109 -5.20 -11.57 19.99
CA ASN A 109 -6.38 -12.22 19.40
C ASN A 109 -6.11 -12.80 18.00
N GLY A 110 -4.96 -12.50 17.39
CA GLY A 110 -4.61 -12.98 16.06
C GLY A 110 -5.30 -12.25 14.91
N HIS A 111 -6.02 -11.15 15.18
CA HIS A 111 -6.72 -10.39 14.15
C HIS A 111 -5.73 -9.76 13.15
N LEU A 112 -6.04 -9.87 11.86
CA LEU A 112 -5.23 -9.30 10.78
C LEU A 112 -5.68 -7.86 10.54
N ASN A 113 -4.90 -6.90 11.02
CA ASN A 113 -5.18 -5.47 10.89
C ASN A 113 -4.49 -4.92 9.65
N TYR A 114 -5.28 -4.40 8.70
CA TYR A 114 -4.74 -3.88 7.45
C TYR A 114 -3.87 -2.63 7.69
N LEU A 115 -2.72 -2.54 7.02
CA LEU A 115 -1.77 -1.42 7.08
C LEU A 115 -1.54 -0.76 5.71
N GLY A 116 -2.36 -1.07 4.71
CA GLY A 116 -2.07 -0.73 3.32
C GLY A 116 -2.16 0.76 3.00
N ARG A 117 -2.94 1.55 3.75
CA ARG A 117 -3.02 3.01 3.61
C ARG A 117 -2.52 3.70 4.88
N PRO A 118 -2.03 4.95 4.80
CA PRO A 118 -1.60 5.72 5.98
C PRO A 118 -2.67 5.81 7.07
N ASP A 119 -3.93 6.02 6.69
CA ASP A 119 -5.03 6.11 7.64
C ASP A 119 -5.32 4.77 8.32
N ASP A 120 -5.24 3.64 7.61
CA ASP A 120 -5.40 2.32 8.21
C ASP A 120 -4.32 2.07 9.27
N ALA A 121 -3.06 2.32 8.89
CA ALA A 121 -1.92 2.16 9.79
C ALA A 121 -2.06 3.09 11.02
N PHE A 122 -2.50 4.33 10.82
CA PHE A 122 -2.76 5.25 11.92
C PHE A 122 -3.86 4.75 12.86
N GLN A 123 -4.96 4.22 12.32
CA GLN A 123 -6.04 3.66 13.13
C GLN A 123 -5.58 2.44 13.94
N VAL A 124 -4.75 1.57 13.35
CA VAL A 124 -4.16 0.43 14.05
C VAL A 124 -3.27 0.89 15.20
N ILE A 125 -2.40 1.87 14.96
CA ILE A 125 -1.54 2.45 16.01
C ILE A 125 -2.38 3.07 17.13
N ARG A 126 -3.46 3.77 16.77
CA ARG A 126 -4.34 4.44 17.74
C ARG A 126 -5.19 3.46 18.56
N SER A 127 -5.69 2.40 17.93
CA SER A 127 -6.61 1.45 18.58
C SER A 127 -5.90 0.36 19.38
N LEU A 128 -4.73 -0.10 18.89
CA LEU A 128 -3.96 -1.17 19.51
C LEU A 128 -2.74 -0.66 20.29
N GLY A 129 -2.43 0.63 20.19
CA GLY A 129 -1.30 1.25 20.87
C GLY A 129 -1.50 1.31 22.38
N GLU A 130 -0.67 0.56 23.12
CA GLU A 130 -0.69 0.57 24.57
C GLU A 130 0.21 1.69 25.13
N GLY A 131 -0.21 2.35 26.21
CA GLY A 131 0.62 3.38 26.84
C GLY A 131 1.87 2.80 27.50
N ILE A 132 3.04 3.39 27.26
CA ILE A 132 4.30 3.01 27.92
C ILE A 132 5.02 4.23 28.51
N THR A 133 5.58 4.06 29.72
CA THR A 133 6.36 5.11 30.40
C THR A 133 7.75 5.23 29.79
N ASN A 134 8.40 6.39 29.97
CA ASN A 134 9.79 6.58 29.50
C ASN A 134 10.74 5.61 30.21
N SER A 135 10.50 5.32 31.50
CA SER A 135 11.29 4.38 32.29
C SER A 135 11.22 2.96 31.73
N ASP A 136 10.02 2.46 31.44
CA ASP A 136 9.84 1.10 30.91
C ASP A 136 10.28 0.99 29.46
N LEU A 137 9.96 1.98 28.64
CA LEU A 137 10.37 2.03 27.25
C LEU A 137 11.90 1.95 27.17
N SER A 138 12.63 2.68 28.02
CA SER A 138 14.11 2.73 28.03
C SER A 138 14.80 1.38 28.31
N LYS A 139 14.10 0.44 28.95
CA LYS A 139 14.59 -0.92 29.20
C LYS A 139 14.60 -1.78 27.93
N ILE A 140 13.88 -1.37 26.89
CA ILE A 140 13.81 -2.08 25.61
C ILE A 140 14.86 -1.49 24.66
N ILE A 141 15.74 -2.36 24.17
CA ILE A 141 16.83 -1.96 23.26
C ILE A 141 16.24 -1.39 21.98
N ILE A 142 16.72 -0.22 21.55
CA ILE A 142 16.34 0.36 20.27
C ILE A 142 16.93 -0.47 19.12
N GLY A 143 16.08 -0.86 18.18
CA GLY A 143 16.46 -1.54 16.96
C GLY A 143 17.09 -0.56 15.98
N THR A 144 18.15 -1.01 15.30
CA THR A 144 18.77 -0.31 14.18
C THR A 144 18.43 -1.05 12.90
N LEU A 145 17.65 -0.41 12.04
CA LEU A 145 17.47 -0.86 10.68
C LEU A 145 18.75 -0.48 9.91
N ASN A 146 19.45 -1.46 9.34
CA ASN A 146 20.63 -1.16 8.52
C ASN A 146 20.14 -0.48 7.24
N ILE A 147 20.18 0.85 7.22
CA ILE A 147 19.92 1.67 6.04
C ILE A 147 21.28 1.86 5.35
N THR A 148 21.79 0.81 4.72
CA THR A 148 22.89 1.00 3.77
C THR A 148 22.32 1.85 2.62
N PRO A 149 23.02 2.88 2.09
CA PRO A 149 22.65 3.51 0.83
C PRO A 149 22.86 2.58 -0.39
N ALA A 150 22.81 1.27 -0.16
CA ALA A 150 22.57 0.28 -1.18
C ALA A 150 21.12 0.44 -1.64
N ASN A 151 20.95 0.40 -2.96
CA ASN A 151 19.67 0.49 -3.68
C ASN A 151 18.46 -0.03 -2.87
N PRO A 152 17.33 0.70 -2.88
CA PRO A 152 16.17 0.36 -2.07
C PRO A 152 15.61 -0.98 -2.53
N THR A 153 15.94 -2.07 -1.83
CA THR A 153 15.13 -3.29 -1.90
C THR A 153 13.91 -3.07 -1.03
N SER A 154 12.97 -2.27 -1.55
CA SER A 154 11.54 -2.56 -1.44
C SER A 154 11.35 -4.08 -1.65
N PRO A 155 10.36 -4.76 -1.04
CA PRO A 155 10.04 -6.11 -1.47
C PRO A 155 9.92 -6.08 -2.99
N THR A 156 10.89 -6.69 -3.69
CA THR A 156 10.91 -6.66 -5.15
C THR A 156 9.69 -7.47 -5.53
N VAL A 157 8.65 -6.81 -6.05
CA VAL A 157 7.63 -7.49 -6.84
C VAL A 157 8.42 -8.19 -7.93
N VAL A 158 8.65 -9.50 -7.77
CA VAL A 158 9.34 -10.29 -8.78
C VAL A 158 8.32 -10.45 -9.89
N LEU A 159 8.34 -9.49 -10.80
CA LEU A 159 7.49 -9.50 -11.98
C LEU A 159 7.77 -10.77 -12.75
N GLY A 160 6.71 -11.46 -13.14
CA GLY A 160 6.79 -12.50 -14.13
C GLY A 160 7.46 -11.99 -15.41
N PRO A 161 8.01 -12.88 -16.26
CA PRO A 161 8.67 -12.48 -17.49
C PRO A 161 7.78 -11.62 -18.40
N ASP A 162 6.46 -11.86 -18.37
CA ASP A 162 5.46 -11.10 -19.12
C ASP A 162 4.95 -9.84 -18.40
N GLU A 163 5.33 -9.60 -17.15
CA GLU A 163 4.74 -8.54 -16.34
C GLU A 163 5.55 -7.24 -16.40
N ASN A 164 4.84 -6.12 -16.50
CA ASN A 164 5.36 -4.77 -16.42
C ASN A 164 4.61 -3.99 -15.33
N LEU A 165 5.31 -3.57 -14.28
CA LEU A 165 4.73 -2.73 -13.24
C LEU A 165 4.74 -1.26 -13.68
N VAL A 166 3.57 -0.64 -13.70
CA VAL A 166 3.39 0.78 -13.95
C VAL A 166 2.88 1.44 -12.68
N LYS A 167 3.56 2.49 -12.24
CA LYS A 167 3.14 3.33 -11.12
C LYS A 167 2.57 4.64 -11.66
N PHE A 168 1.27 4.83 -11.48
CA PHE A 168 0.61 6.11 -11.69
C PHE A 168 0.68 6.95 -10.42
N THR A 169 0.88 8.26 -10.58
CA THR A 169 0.86 9.22 -9.48
C THR A 169 0.15 10.49 -9.93
N TRP A 170 -0.79 10.98 -9.13
CA TRP A 170 -1.51 12.22 -9.43
C TRP A 170 -1.79 13.01 -8.16
N LYS A 171 -2.17 14.27 -8.32
CA LYS A 171 -2.65 15.09 -7.21
C LYS A 171 -4.09 15.48 -7.46
N TYR A 172 -4.86 15.52 -6.38
CA TYR A 172 -6.23 15.98 -6.40
C TYR A 172 -6.57 16.56 -5.02
N ASP A 173 -7.21 17.73 -5.01
CA ASP A 173 -7.65 18.41 -3.78
C ASP A 173 -6.56 18.55 -2.70
N GLY A 174 -5.35 18.95 -3.11
CA GLY A 174 -4.20 19.10 -2.22
C GLY A 174 -3.55 17.79 -1.73
N GLN A 175 -4.17 16.64 -2.03
CA GLN A 175 -3.64 15.31 -1.68
C GLN A 175 -2.90 14.66 -2.85
N SER A 176 -1.96 13.76 -2.53
CA SER A 176 -1.20 12.98 -3.50
C SER A 176 -1.64 11.52 -3.49
N TYR A 177 -1.94 11.00 -4.66
CA TYR A 177 -2.43 9.64 -4.87
C TYR A 177 -1.45 8.85 -5.73
N TYR A 178 -1.52 7.53 -5.60
CA TYR A 178 -0.81 6.62 -6.48
C TYR A 178 -1.64 5.35 -6.74
N LEU A 179 -1.37 4.72 -7.89
CA LEU A 179 -1.94 3.44 -8.26
C LEU A 179 -0.87 2.59 -8.94
N ASN A 180 -0.65 1.39 -8.43
CA ASN A 180 0.29 0.42 -8.99
C ASN A 180 -0.48 -0.63 -9.79
N GLU A 181 -0.11 -0.80 -11.04
CA GLU A 181 -0.78 -1.66 -12.00
C GLU A 181 0.21 -2.59 -12.68
N ILE A 182 -0.12 -3.87 -12.77
CA ILE A 182 0.67 -4.85 -13.53
C ILE A 182 0.02 -5.02 -14.91
N PHE A 183 0.82 -4.81 -15.94
CA PHE A 183 0.45 -4.99 -17.34
C PHE A 183 1.19 -6.18 -17.94
N SER A 184 0.62 -6.75 -19.01
CA SER A 184 1.23 -7.80 -19.82
C SER A 184 2.02 -7.18 -20.98
N LYS A 185 3.29 -7.54 -21.09
CA LYS A 185 4.19 -7.17 -22.20
C LYS A 185 3.69 -7.79 -23.51
N ASN A 186 3.18 -9.02 -23.46
CA ASN A 186 2.59 -9.70 -24.60
C ASN A 186 1.34 -8.95 -25.09
N LEU A 187 0.42 -8.59 -24.18
CA LEU A 187 -0.77 -7.83 -24.56
C LEU A 187 -0.41 -6.45 -25.12
N TYR A 188 0.60 -5.77 -24.55
CA TYR A 188 1.15 -4.54 -25.12
C TYR A 188 1.63 -4.76 -26.57
N ALA A 189 2.43 -5.81 -26.82
CA ALA A 189 2.91 -6.13 -28.16
C ALA A 189 1.77 -6.42 -29.15
N GLN A 190 0.70 -7.09 -28.70
CA GLN A 190 -0.50 -7.32 -29.51
C GLN A 190 -1.19 -6.00 -29.90
N TYR A 191 -1.36 -5.07 -28.96
CA TYR A 191 -1.92 -3.76 -29.25
C TYR A 191 -1.03 -2.93 -30.17
N SER A 192 0.29 -2.91 -29.94
CA SER A 192 1.22 -2.17 -30.78
C SER A 192 1.23 -2.65 -32.23
N ALA A 193 0.97 -3.95 -32.46
CA ALA A 193 0.84 -4.54 -33.79
C ALA A 193 -0.52 -4.32 -34.46
N MET A 194 -1.53 -3.77 -33.77
CA MET A 194 -2.84 -3.52 -34.37
C MET A 194 -2.82 -2.36 -35.37
N THR A 195 -3.65 -2.47 -36.41
CA THR A 195 -3.80 -1.43 -37.43
C THR A 195 -4.52 -0.20 -36.90
N ARG A 196 -3.95 0.98 -37.16
CA ARG A 196 -4.55 2.27 -36.83
C ARG A 196 -5.29 2.89 -38.03
N ILE A 197 -5.63 2.05 -39.01
CA ILE A 197 -6.32 2.43 -40.25
C ILE A 197 -7.69 1.77 -40.25
N LEU A 198 -8.74 2.58 -40.40
CA LEU A 198 -10.10 2.09 -40.57
C LEU A 198 -10.24 1.46 -41.97
N THR A 199 -10.56 0.19 -42.03
CA THR A 199 -10.87 -0.54 -43.26
C THR A 199 -12.33 -0.99 -43.25
N TYR A 200 -13.00 -0.91 -44.40
CA TYR A 200 -14.38 -1.32 -44.59
C TYR A 200 -14.58 -1.81 -46.04
N GLN A 201 -15.59 -2.67 -46.26
CA GLN A 201 -15.97 -3.08 -47.61
C GLN A 201 -16.70 -1.94 -48.32
N LEU A 202 -16.51 -1.81 -49.63
CA LEU A 202 -17.04 -0.67 -50.40
C LEU A 202 -18.57 -0.57 -50.34
N ASP A 203 -19.25 -1.70 -50.25
CA ASP A 203 -20.70 -1.85 -50.11
C ASP A 203 -21.20 -1.80 -48.65
N GLU A 204 -20.29 -1.82 -47.66
CA GLU A 204 -20.59 -1.76 -46.23
C GLU A 204 -19.88 -0.59 -45.53
N ALA A 205 -19.85 0.58 -46.19
CA ALA A 205 -19.25 1.77 -45.60
C ALA A 205 -19.97 2.21 -44.32
N PRO A 206 -19.25 2.52 -43.23
CA PRO A 206 -19.89 2.92 -41.99
C PRO A 206 -20.59 4.27 -42.14
N ALA A 207 -21.75 4.40 -41.49
CA ALA A 207 -22.58 5.61 -41.55
C ALA A 207 -21.84 6.88 -41.09
N ASN A 208 -20.90 6.74 -40.15
CA ASN A 208 -20.02 7.83 -39.72
C ASN A 208 -18.58 7.34 -39.60
N LEU A 209 -17.76 7.71 -40.59
CA LEU A 209 -16.34 7.32 -40.66
C LEU A 209 -15.54 7.76 -39.43
N ARG A 210 -15.83 8.95 -38.89
CA ARG A 210 -15.10 9.50 -37.73
C ARG A 210 -15.38 8.67 -36.48
N ASP A 211 -16.66 8.41 -36.20
CA ASP A 211 -17.05 7.67 -35.01
C ASP A 211 -16.59 6.21 -35.09
N SER A 212 -16.64 5.60 -36.29
CA SER A 212 -16.06 4.27 -36.53
C SER A 212 -14.55 4.23 -36.34
N PHE A 213 -13.83 5.27 -36.78
CA PHE A 213 -12.39 5.38 -36.53
C PHE A 213 -12.10 5.52 -35.03
N TYR A 214 -12.83 6.34 -34.29
CA TYR A 214 -12.67 6.50 -32.84
C TYR A 214 -13.02 5.22 -32.06
N ALA A 215 -14.03 4.48 -32.51
CA ALA A 215 -14.42 3.22 -31.90
C ALA A 215 -13.27 2.20 -31.89
N MET A 216 -12.35 2.24 -32.87
CA MET A 216 -11.16 1.39 -32.89
C MET A 216 -10.29 1.58 -31.63
N PHE A 217 -10.16 2.81 -31.13
CA PHE A 217 -9.31 3.13 -29.98
C PHE A 217 -10.03 3.01 -28.64
N LEU A 218 -11.36 3.11 -28.64
CA LEU A 218 -12.22 3.04 -27.45
C LEU A 218 -12.65 1.61 -27.11
N THR A 219 -12.57 0.68 -28.07
CA THR A 219 -13.01 -0.70 -27.89
C THR A 219 -11.83 -1.57 -27.45
N PRO A 220 -11.84 -2.15 -26.24
CA PRO A 220 -10.79 -3.06 -25.81
C PRO A 220 -10.83 -4.35 -26.63
N ARG A 221 -9.67 -5.01 -26.76
CA ARG A 221 -9.58 -6.36 -27.33
C ARG A 221 -10.42 -7.34 -26.51
N SER A 222 -10.93 -8.37 -27.16
CA SER A 222 -11.64 -9.46 -26.47
C SER A 222 -10.75 -10.06 -25.38
N GLY A 223 -11.28 -10.12 -24.16
CA GLY A 223 -10.56 -10.62 -22.98
C GLY A 223 -9.68 -9.59 -22.27
N ASP A 224 -9.53 -8.37 -22.79
CA ASP A 224 -8.84 -7.29 -22.11
C ASP A 224 -9.78 -6.56 -21.12
N ALA A 225 -9.62 -6.87 -19.83
CA ALA A 225 -10.34 -6.23 -18.73
C ALA A 225 -9.50 -5.17 -18.00
N THR A 226 -8.40 -4.69 -18.59
CA THR A 226 -7.42 -3.85 -17.90
C THR A 226 -8.01 -2.52 -17.43
N LEU A 227 -8.75 -1.83 -18.30
CA LEU A 227 -9.39 -0.59 -17.91
C LEU A 227 -10.47 -0.83 -16.85
N ASP A 228 -11.24 -1.91 -16.92
CA ASP A 228 -12.22 -2.27 -15.89
C ASP A 228 -11.57 -2.48 -14.52
N ARG A 229 -10.46 -3.23 -14.49
CA ARG A 229 -9.67 -3.46 -13.27
C ARG A 229 -9.15 -2.16 -12.68
N ILE A 230 -8.59 -1.29 -13.51
CA ILE A 230 -8.11 0.05 -13.10
C ILE A 230 -9.27 0.90 -12.57
N MET A 231 -10.43 0.87 -13.20
CA MET A 231 -11.60 1.61 -12.72
C MET A 231 -12.10 1.09 -11.36
N VAL A 232 -12.04 -0.21 -11.10
CA VAL A 232 -12.35 -0.76 -9.77
C VAL A 232 -11.37 -0.22 -8.73
N ASP A 233 -10.07 -0.25 -9.03
CA ASP A 233 -9.03 0.22 -8.12
C ASP A 233 -9.12 1.75 -7.88
N LEU A 234 -9.36 2.56 -8.92
CA LEU A 234 -9.56 4.01 -8.80
C LEU A 234 -10.83 4.36 -8.00
N ASN A 235 -11.93 3.66 -8.24
CA ASN A 235 -13.17 3.86 -7.47
C ASN A 235 -12.97 3.50 -6.00
N LYS A 236 -12.20 2.45 -5.69
CA LYS A 236 -11.87 2.09 -4.31
C LYS A 236 -11.07 3.19 -3.61
N ILE A 237 -10.11 3.80 -4.30
CA ILE A 237 -9.35 4.95 -3.77
C ILE A 237 -10.30 6.13 -3.53
N ALA A 238 -11.13 6.48 -4.51
CA ALA A 238 -12.08 7.58 -4.37
C ALA A 238 -13.07 7.38 -3.20
N GLN A 239 -13.63 6.18 -3.07
CA GLN A 239 -14.56 5.82 -1.98
C GLN A 239 -13.92 5.91 -0.60
N THR A 240 -12.63 5.53 -0.49
CA THR A 240 -11.87 5.64 0.76
C THR A 240 -11.90 7.06 1.30
N ASP A 241 -11.73 8.03 0.40
CA ASP A 241 -11.60 9.44 0.74
C ASP A 241 -12.95 10.18 0.64
N GLY A 242 -14.06 9.45 0.50
CA GLY A 242 -15.40 10.01 0.37
C GLY A 242 -15.62 10.84 -0.91
N ILE A 243 -14.80 10.62 -1.95
CA ILE A 243 -14.88 11.33 -3.23
C ILE A 243 -16.02 10.72 -4.07
N THR A 244 -17.08 11.49 -4.32
CA THR A 244 -18.31 11.05 -5.00
C THR A 244 -18.89 12.16 -5.89
N GLY A 245 -19.90 11.83 -6.71
CA GLY A 245 -20.59 12.81 -7.57
C GLY A 245 -19.63 13.50 -8.55
N ASP A 246 -19.73 14.82 -8.69
CA ASP A 246 -18.88 15.61 -9.58
C ASP A 246 -17.39 15.52 -9.19
N ARG A 247 -17.10 15.43 -7.88
CA ARG A 247 -15.72 15.26 -7.39
C ARG A 247 -15.11 13.93 -7.84
N LEU A 248 -15.92 12.89 -8.08
CA LEU A 248 -15.44 11.64 -8.67
C LEU A 248 -14.97 11.86 -10.11
N VAL A 249 -15.72 12.64 -10.89
CA VAL A 249 -15.34 12.97 -12.26
C VAL A 249 -14.03 13.75 -12.27
N GLU A 250 -13.93 14.81 -11.46
CA GLU A 250 -12.72 15.63 -11.35
C GLU A 250 -11.51 14.80 -10.92
N PHE A 251 -11.68 13.91 -9.94
CA PHE A 251 -10.63 12.98 -9.49
C PHE A 251 -10.15 12.05 -10.60
N MET A 252 -11.08 11.45 -11.35
CA MET A 252 -10.77 10.56 -12.47
C MET A 252 -10.10 11.32 -13.62
N MET A 253 -10.50 12.57 -13.88
CA MET A 253 -9.85 13.43 -14.87
C MET A 253 -8.47 13.88 -14.42
N ALA A 254 -8.27 14.14 -13.13
CA ALA A 254 -6.95 14.43 -12.58
C ALA A 254 -5.99 13.25 -12.80
N PHE A 255 -6.44 12.01 -12.57
CA PHE A 255 -5.66 10.81 -12.90
C PHE A 255 -5.19 10.82 -14.37
N VAL A 256 -6.07 11.10 -15.33
CA VAL A 256 -5.72 11.16 -16.76
C VAL A 256 -4.77 12.31 -17.08
N GLN A 257 -5.02 13.50 -16.51
CA GLN A 257 -4.23 14.70 -16.78
C GLN A 257 -2.78 14.55 -16.28
N TYR A 258 -2.58 13.84 -15.18
CA TYR A 258 -1.26 13.60 -14.59
C TYR A 258 -0.45 12.52 -15.31
N ILE A 259 -1.02 11.78 -16.26
CA ILE A 259 -0.22 10.95 -17.17
C ILE A 259 0.79 11.86 -17.89
N PRO A 260 2.10 11.55 -17.89
CA PRO A 260 3.11 12.33 -18.58
C PRO A 260 2.78 12.62 -20.05
N TYR A 261 3.17 13.81 -20.53
CA TYR A 261 3.01 14.18 -21.94
C TYR A 261 4.14 13.61 -22.79
N ASP A 262 3.82 12.90 -23.88
CA ASP A 262 4.80 12.34 -24.81
C ASP A 262 5.18 13.35 -25.90
N SER A 263 6.09 14.28 -25.58
CA SER A 263 6.58 15.27 -26.55
C SER A 263 7.30 14.63 -27.74
N SER A 264 7.91 13.46 -27.55
CA SER A 264 8.70 12.77 -28.59
C SER A 264 7.82 12.25 -29.73
N LYS A 265 6.56 11.90 -29.42
CA LYS A 265 5.57 11.44 -30.40
C LYS A 265 5.11 12.54 -31.37
N LEU A 266 5.31 13.81 -31.02
CA LEU A 266 4.95 14.94 -31.88
C LEU A 266 5.84 15.09 -33.12
N ALA A 267 7.03 14.48 -33.12
CA ALA A 267 7.96 14.55 -34.24
C ALA A 267 7.62 13.57 -35.38
N GLY A 268 6.67 12.65 -35.17
CA GLY A 268 6.26 11.64 -36.14
C GLY A 268 4.81 11.79 -36.61
N GLU A 269 4.28 10.74 -37.25
CA GLU A 269 2.85 10.65 -37.55
C GLU A 269 2.08 10.58 -36.23
N ASN A 270 1.31 11.63 -35.92
CA ASN A 270 0.58 11.82 -34.67
C ASN A 270 -0.64 10.89 -34.56
N ILE A 271 -0.41 9.59 -34.71
CA ILE A 271 -1.43 8.55 -34.71
C ILE A 271 -1.76 8.18 -33.26
N PRO A 272 -3.04 8.09 -32.86
CA PRO A 272 -3.40 7.75 -31.50
C PRO A 272 -2.90 6.37 -31.04
N ASN A 273 -2.57 6.28 -29.76
CA ASN A 273 -2.34 5.02 -29.05
C ASN A 273 -3.70 4.39 -28.69
N TYR A 274 -3.75 3.06 -28.63
CA TYR A 274 -4.85 2.40 -27.93
C TYR A 274 -4.79 2.71 -26.43
N ILE A 275 -5.94 2.66 -25.75
CA ILE A 275 -6.04 2.90 -24.31
C ILE A 275 -5.02 2.08 -23.51
N TYR A 276 -4.87 0.80 -23.86
CA TYR A 276 -3.90 -0.09 -23.23
C TYR A 276 -2.47 0.42 -23.34
N GLU A 277 -2.05 0.89 -24.52
CA GLU A 277 -0.70 1.41 -24.76
C GLU A 277 -0.46 2.70 -23.97
N THR A 278 -1.44 3.61 -23.93
CA THR A 278 -1.35 4.85 -23.14
C THR A 278 -1.14 4.57 -21.65
N LEU A 279 -1.89 3.61 -21.11
CA LEU A 279 -1.78 3.18 -19.72
C LEU A 279 -0.46 2.43 -19.46
N TYR A 280 -0.10 1.48 -20.32
CA TYR A 280 1.13 0.68 -20.21
C TYR A 280 2.38 1.56 -20.22
N ARG A 281 2.43 2.56 -21.12
CA ARG A 281 3.56 3.47 -21.24
C ARG A 281 3.58 4.54 -20.16
N ASN A 282 2.45 4.75 -19.47
CA ASN A 282 2.21 5.91 -18.62
C ASN A 282 2.66 7.21 -19.30
N SER A 283 2.27 7.37 -20.58
CA SER A 283 2.68 8.49 -21.41
C SER A 283 1.81 8.57 -22.65
N GLY A 284 1.44 9.79 -23.06
CA GLY A 284 0.65 10.00 -24.27
C GLY A 284 0.55 11.47 -24.68
N VAL A 285 0.14 11.70 -25.92
CA VAL A 285 -0.20 13.05 -26.43
C VAL A 285 -1.67 13.38 -26.14
N CYS A 286 -2.15 14.54 -26.61
CA CYS A 286 -3.53 14.97 -26.40
C CYS A 286 -4.57 13.93 -26.83
N SER A 287 -4.47 13.37 -28.04
CA SER A 287 -5.42 12.36 -28.55
C SER A 287 -5.48 11.12 -27.67
N ASP A 288 -4.32 10.64 -27.23
CA ASP A 288 -4.18 9.42 -26.41
C ASP A 288 -4.91 9.58 -25.07
N LYS A 289 -4.69 10.74 -24.43
CA LYS A 289 -5.32 11.09 -23.15
C LYS A 289 -6.81 11.37 -23.32
N SER A 290 -7.23 11.97 -24.42
CA SER A 290 -8.65 12.19 -24.73
C SER A 290 -9.41 10.88 -24.88
N PHE A 291 -8.88 9.88 -25.59
CA PHE A 291 -9.52 8.56 -25.69
C PHE A 291 -9.65 7.88 -24.33
N LEU A 292 -8.59 7.94 -23.51
CA LEU A 292 -8.64 7.39 -22.15
C LEU A 292 -9.69 8.13 -21.29
N ALA A 293 -9.74 9.46 -21.35
CA ALA A 293 -10.72 10.26 -20.63
C ALA A 293 -12.15 9.88 -21.02
N VAL A 294 -12.44 9.80 -22.33
CA VAL A 294 -13.77 9.40 -22.84
C VAL A 294 -14.13 7.99 -22.35
N ALA A 295 -13.21 7.04 -22.41
CA ALA A 295 -13.47 5.67 -21.95
C ALA A 295 -13.75 5.60 -20.44
N ILE A 296 -13.00 6.36 -19.63
CA ILE A 296 -13.22 6.47 -18.19
C ILE A 296 -14.59 7.09 -17.89
N LEU A 297 -14.92 8.23 -18.52
CA LEU A 297 -16.20 8.92 -18.33
C LEU A 297 -17.39 8.02 -18.66
N ARG A 298 -17.31 7.27 -19.76
CA ARG A 298 -18.34 6.29 -20.12
C ARG A 298 -18.49 5.19 -19.07
N LYS A 299 -17.40 4.70 -18.50
CA LYS A 299 -17.43 3.67 -17.44
C LYS A 299 -18.03 4.17 -16.12
N ILE A 300 -18.03 5.47 -15.86
CA ILE A 300 -18.74 6.09 -14.72
C ILE A 300 -20.12 6.64 -15.08
N ASN A 301 -20.68 6.25 -16.24
CA ASN A 301 -22.00 6.65 -16.74
C ASN A 301 -22.15 8.14 -17.07
N TYR A 302 -21.06 8.84 -17.38
CA TYR A 302 -21.10 10.20 -17.88
C TYR A 302 -21.09 10.21 -19.42
N GLY A 303 -21.92 11.06 -20.01
CA GLY A 303 -21.95 11.28 -21.45
C GLY A 303 -20.63 11.90 -21.91
N ALA A 304 -19.91 11.20 -22.78
CA ALA A 304 -18.68 11.67 -23.39
C ALA A 304 -18.62 11.24 -24.86
N ALA A 305 -18.44 12.23 -25.74
CA ALA A 305 -18.42 12.09 -27.21
C ALA A 305 -17.07 12.52 -27.76
#